data_AF-A0A428T8C1-F1
#
_entry.id   AF-A0A428T8C1-F1
#
_cell.length_a   1.000
_cell.length_b   1.000
_cell.length_c   1.000
_cell.angle_alpha   90.00
_cell.angle_beta   90.00
_cell.angle_gamma   90.00
#
_symmetry.space_group_name_H-M   'P 1'
#
loop_
_entity.id
_entity.type
_entity.pdbx_description
1 polymer ?
#
loop_
_entity_poly.entity_id
_entity_poly.type
_entity_poly.pdbx_seq_one_letter_code
_entity_poly.pdbx_strand_id
1 'polypeptide(L)'
;MTTIRLSHDPIIIPEPFMEVYHCREKILQALKVEENNILKVELQLLVNFQDQYMTETIKTIDQFITNGYIEFEWLWAIFPPGELVVIENVSASDVPIQWCAVVKAFEFRTLDSGVQVWTLTVIHTGFNGLRLGKNRNRAHVPSFLEQHWDYPTSGLSVEVLQR
;
A
#
# COMPACT_ATOMS: atom_id res chain seq x y z
N MET A 1 -33.43 10.42 -12.59
CA MET A 1 -32.57 11.62 -12.59
C MET A 1 -31.88 11.67 -11.24
N THR A 2 -30.58 11.40 -11.20
CA THR A 2 -29.80 11.36 -9.95
C THR A 2 -29.06 12.69 -9.84
N THR A 3 -29.52 13.56 -8.95
CA THR A 3 -28.95 14.88 -8.69
C THR A 3 -27.74 14.73 -7.76
N ILE A 4 -26.54 15.02 -8.26
CA ILE A 4 -25.32 15.05 -7.44
C ILE A 4 -25.28 16.41 -6.72
N ARG A 5 -25.27 16.40 -5.39
CA ARG A 5 -25.17 17.61 -4.57
C ARG A 5 -23.73 18.15 -4.67
N LEU A 6 -23.58 19.38 -5.18
CA LEU A 6 -22.30 20.13 -5.27
C LEU A 6 -21.72 20.55 -3.91
N SER A 7 -22.43 20.29 -2.80
CA SER A 7 -21.94 20.50 -1.44
C SER A 7 -21.10 19.31 -0.93
N HIS A 8 -20.38 18.62 -1.82
CA HIS A 8 -19.57 17.47 -1.44
C HIS A 8 -18.32 17.95 -0.70
N ASP A 9 -17.97 17.23 0.36
CA ASP A 9 -16.65 17.35 0.97
C ASP A 9 -15.61 17.20 -0.15
N PRO A 10 -14.65 18.14 -0.29
CA PRO A 10 -13.65 18.05 -1.34
C PRO A 10 -12.93 16.70 -1.20
N ILE A 11 -12.74 16.01 -2.33
CA ILE A 11 -11.89 14.82 -2.36
C ILE A 11 -10.46 15.32 -2.16
N ILE A 12 -10.00 15.27 -0.91
CA ILE A 12 -8.61 15.59 -0.57
C ILE A 12 -7.81 14.31 -0.76
N ILE A 13 -6.95 14.31 -1.78
CA ILE A 13 -5.93 13.28 -1.94
C ILE A 13 -4.65 13.86 -1.34
N PRO A 14 -4.22 13.38 -0.16
CA PRO A 14 -3.01 13.91 0.46
C PRO A 14 -1.78 13.48 -0.35
N GLU A 15 -0.76 14.35 -0.38
CA GLU A 15 0.58 13.95 -0.83
C GLU A 15 1.05 12.72 -0.01
N PRO A 16 1.70 11.73 -0.64
CA PRO A 16 2.25 11.72 -2.00
C PRO A 16 1.30 11.17 -3.10
N PHE A 17 -0.02 11.31 -2.93
CA PHE A 17 -1.05 10.89 -3.91
C PHE A 17 -1.04 9.38 -4.20
N MET A 18 -0.94 8.59 -3.13
CA MET A 18 -0.70 7.15 -3.17
C MET A 18 -1.75 6.38 -3.98
N GLU A 19 -3.02 6.76 -3.86
CA GLU A 19 -4.13 6.16 -4.60
C GLU A 19 -3.96 6.34 -6.12
N VAL A 20 -3.47 7.50 -6.54
CA VAL A 20 -3.21 7.82 -7.94
C VAL A 20 -1.97 7.06 -8.43
N TYR A 21 -0.93 6.96 -7.60
CA TYR A 21 0.32 6.26 -7.93
C TYR A 21 0.07 4.80 -8.33
N HIS A 22 -0.70 4.05 -7.53
CA HIS A 22 -0.97 2.64 -7.81
C HIS A 22 -1.89 2.40 -9.01
N CYS A 23 -2.63 3.43 -9.44
CA CYS A 23 -3.53 3.35 -10.58
C CYS A 23 -2.89 3.87 -11.89
N ARG A 24 -1.66 4.39 -11.87
CA ARG A 24 -1.03 5.09 -13.01
C ARG A 24 -1.08 4.30 -14.31
N GLU A 25 -0.69 3.03 -14.29
CA GLU A 25 -0.68 2.19 -15.50
C GLU A 25 -2.09 1.91 -15.99
N LYS A 26 -3.03 1.68 -15.08
CA LYS A 26 -4.44 1.45 -15.40
C LYS A 26 -5.07 2.69 -16.02
N ILE A 27 -4.74 3.88 -15.52
CA ILE A 27 -5.19 5.17 -16.06
C ILE A 27 -4.65 5.36 -17.48
N LEU A 28 -3.35 5.14 -17.69
CA LEU A 28 -2.72 5.25 -19.03
C LEU A 28 -3.28 4.24 -20.02
N GLN A 29 -3.54 3.00 -19.58
CA GLN A 29 -4.16 1.97 -20.41
C GLN A 29 -5.61 2.32 -20.74
N ALA A 30 -6.39 2.77 -19.77
CA ALA A 30 -7.78 3.19 -19.97
C ALA A 30 -7.87 4.34 -20.98
N LEU A 31 -6.98 5.33 -20.88
CA LEU A 31 -6.95 6.46 -21.81
C LEU A 31 -6.70 6.03 -23.27
N LYS A 32 -5.89 4.99 -23.50
CA LYS A 32 -5.59 4.47 -24.84
C LYS A 32 -6.79 3.78 -25.50
N VAL A 33 -7.63 3.11 -24.71
CA VAL A 33 -8.74 2.30 -25.23
C VAL A 33 -10.10 2.98 -25.15
N GLU A 34 -10.22 4.07 -24.40
CA GLU A 34 -11.48 4.79 -24.21
C GLU A 34 -11.94 5.45 -25.52
N GLU A 35 -13.21 5.28 -25.87
CA GLU A 35 -13.81 5.88 -27.07
C GLU A 35 -14.67 7.10 -26.73
N ASN A 36 -15.16 7.17 -25.49
CA ASN A 36 -15.97 8.27 -25.01
C ASN A 36 -15.11 9.53 -24.77
N ASN A 37 -15.39 10.58 -25.54
CA ASN A 37 -14.67 11.85 -25.46
C ASN A 37 -14.73 12.52 -24.07
N ILE A 38 -15.82 12.37 -23.32
CA ILE A 38 -15.94 12.95 -21.99
C ILE A 38 -14.98 12.22 -21.04
N LEU A 39 -15.03 10.89 -21.02
CA LEU A 39 -14.15 10.09 -20.16
C LEU A 39 -12.68 10.25 -20.53
N LYS A 40 -12.37 10.41 -21.82
CA LYS A 40 -11.01 10.75 -22.29
C LYS A 40 -10.49 12.04 -21.68
N VAL A 41 -11.31 13.09 -21.63
CA VAL A 41 -10.90 14.37 -21.02
C VAL A 41 -10.64 14.20 -19.52
N GLU A 42 -11.52 13.50 -18.81
CA GLU A 42 -11.34 13.23 -17.37
C GLU A 42 -10.09 12.38 -17.09
N LEU A 43 -9.85 11.33 -17.88
CA LEU A 43 -8.63 10.52 -17.78
C LEU A 43 -7.37 11.33 -18.11
N GLN A 44 -7.44 12.22 -19.10
CA GLN A 44 -6.33 13.10 -19.45
C GLN A 44 -6.01 14.08 -18.31
N LEU A 45 -7.02 14.56 -17.57
CA LEU A 45 -6.78 15.39 -16.38
C LEU A 45 -5.97 14.64 -15.32
N LEU A 46 -6.27 13.35 -15.09
CA LEU A 46 -5.51 12.51 -14.16
C LEU A 46 -4.07 12.28 -14.63
N VAL A 47 -3.85 12.10 -15.93
CA VAL A 47 -2.49 11.98 -16.50
C VAL A 47 -1.72 13.28 -16.34
N ASN A 48 -2.33 14.41 -16.70
CA ASN A 48 -1.70 15.72 -16.53
C ASN A 48 -1.36 16.02 -15.06
N PHE A 49 -2.23 15.60 -14.14
CA PHE A 49 -1.97 15.69 -12.70
C PHE A 49 -0.75 14.85 -12.30
N GLN A 50 -0.65 13.61 -12.77
CA GLN A 50 0.53 12.77 -12.52
C GLN A 50 1.81 13.42 -13.04
N ASP A 51 1.79 13.93 -14.27
CA ASP A 51 2.95 14.58 -14.88
C ASP A 51 3.37 15.85 -14.11
N GLN A 52 2.40 16.63 -13.63
CA GLN A 52 2.66 17.88 -12.95
C GLN A 52 3.12 17.71 -11.50
N TYR A 53 2.55 16.76 -10.75
CA TYR A 53 2.72 16.67 -9.30
C TYR A 53 3.45 15.42 -8.83
N MET A 54 3.55 14.38 -9.66
CA MET A 54 4.07 13.07 -9.24
C MET A 54 5.34 12.65 -9.97
N THR A 55 5.79 13.39 -10.98
CA THR A 55 6.96 13.01 -11.80
C THR A 55 8.20 12.73 -10.97
N GLU A 56 8.54 13.59 -10.00
CA GLU A 56 9.71 13.39 -9.14
C GLU A 56 9.52 12.19 -8.22
N THR A 57 8.36 12.06 -7.58
CA THR A 57 8.01 10.92 -6.72
C THR A 57 8.11 9.59 -7.47
N ILE A 58 7.54 9.52 -8.68
CA ILE A 58 7.57 8.31 -9.52
C ILE A 58 9.02 7.97 -9.87
N LYS A 59 9.80 8.95 -10.32
CA LYS A 59 11.21 8.75 -10.68
C LYS A 59 12.04 8.25 -9.50
N THR A 60 11.84 8.83 -8.32
CA THR A 60 12.54 8.42 -7.09
C THR A 60 12.20 6.98 -6.72
N ILE A 61 10.91 6.62 -6.72
CA ILE A 61 10.48 5.26 -6.42
C ILE A 61 11.01 4.26 -7.48
N ASP A 62 10.94 4.60 -8.76
CA ASP A 62 11.41 3.73 -9.84
C ASP A 62 12.94 3.50 -9.73
N GLN A 63 13.70 4.50 -9.31
CA GLN A 63 15.14 4.35 -9.03
C GLN A 63 15.40 3.38 -7.88
N PHE A 64 14.65 3.50 -6.78
CA PHE A 64 14.72 2.57 -5.65
C PHE A 64 14.44 1.13 -6.10
N ILE A 65 13.30 0.91 -6.76
CA ILE A 65 12.90 -0.41 -7.26
C ILE A 65 13.97 -0.99 -8.20
N THR A 66 14.48 -0.19 -9.13
CA THR A 66 15.50 -0.64 -10.10
C THR A 66 16.79 -1.08 -9.42
N ASN A 67 17.17 -0.41 -8.33
CA ASN A 67 18.39 -0.73 -7.58
C ASN A 67 18.17 -1.83 -6.51
N GLY A 68 16.95 -2.34 -6.36
CA GLY A 68 16.63 -3.42 -5.43
C GLY A 68 16.57 -3.03 -3.96
N TYR A 69 16.36 -1.74 -3.65
CA TYR A 69 16.15 -1.27 -2.28
C TYR A 69 15.04 -0.22 -2.23
N ILE A 70 14.47 0.06 -1.06
CA ILE A 70 13.47 1.12 -0.87
C ILE A 70 13.65 1.77 0.49
N GLU A 71 13.49 3.09 0.57
CA GLU A 71 13.53 3.77 1.87
C GLU A 71 12.20 3.65 2.59
N PHE A 72 12.26 3.80 3.91
CA PHE A 72 11.13 3.56 4.81
C PHE A 72 9.90 4.42 4.46
N GLU A 73 10.12 5.68 4.08
CA GLU A 73 9.05 6.62 3.71
C GLU A 73 8.32 6.23 2.40
N TRP A 74 8.95 5.41 1.55
CA TRP A 74 8.41 4.96 0.26
C TRP A 74 7.79 3.56 0.31
N LEU A 75 7.75 2.90 1.48
CA LEU A 75 7.20 1.54 1.62
C LEU A 75 5.77 1.39 1.08
N TRP A 76 4.96 2.44 1.15
CA TRP A 76 3.61 2.43 0.59
C TRP A 76 3.59 2.10 -0.91
N ALA A 77 4.64 2.45 -1.66
CA ALA A 77 4.68 2.30 -3.10
C ALA A 77 4.75 0.83 -3.58
N ILE A 78 5.24 -0.07 -2.72
CA ILE A 78 5.37 -1.52 -3.03
C ILE A 78 4.25 -2.37 -2.44
N PHE A 79 3.33 -1.79 -1.67
CA PHE A 79 2.21 -2.50 -1.05
C PHE A 79 0.86 -1.90 -1.46
N PRO A 80 0.41 -2.11 -2.71
CA PRO A 80 -0.83 -1.53 -3.19
C PRO A 80 -2.04 -2.11 -2.44
N PRO A 81 -3.00 -1.30 -1.99
CA PRO A 81 -4.26 -1.80 -1.47
C PRO A 81 -4.98 -2.70 -2.48
N GLY A 82 -5.43 -3.86 -2.03
CA GLY A 82 -6.09 -4.87 -2.85
C GLY A 82 -5.17 -5.94 -3.44
N GLU A 83 -3.84 -5.76 -3.39
CA GLU A 83 -2.88 -6.76 -3.87
C GLU A 83 -2.64 -7.87 -2.85
N LEU A 84 -2.16 -9.00 -3.36
CA LEU A 84 -1.79 -10.17 -2.58
C LEU A 84 -0.36 -10.04 -2.05
N VAL A 85 -0.17 -10.38 -0.79
CA VAL A 85 1.13 -10.47 -0.11
C VAL A 85 1.22 -11.80 0.62
N VAL A 86 2.45 -12.29 0.81
CA VAL A 86 2.70 -13.41 1.72
C VAL A 86 3.10 -12.82 3.06
N ILE A 87 2.44 -13.28 4.12
CA ILE A 87 2.82 -12.96 5.48
C ILE A 87 3.24 -14.24 6.20
N GLU A 88 4.32 -14.17 6.96
CA GLU A 88 4.82 -15.30 7.73
C GLU A 88 4.38 -15.16 9.19
N ASN A 89 3.71 -16.18 9.72
CA ASN A 89 3.42 -16.28 11.14
C ASN A 89 4.40 -17.21 11.84
N VAL A 90 5.48 -16.62 12.35
CA VAL A 90 6.51 -17.29 13.16
C VAL A 90 6.00 -17.71 14.54
N SER A 91 4.86 -17.20 14.99
CA SER A 91 4.29 -17.49 16.32
C SER A 91 3.21 -18.58 16.30
N ALA A 92 2.80 -19.08 15.12
CA ALA A 92 1.76 -20.12 15.02
C ALA A 92 2.27 -21.53 15.29
N SER A 93 3.54 -21.81 14.97
CA SER A 93 4.16 -23.13 15.17
C SER A 93 5.68 -23.04 15.06
N ASP A 94 6.36 -24.12 15.47
CA ASP A 94 7.82 -24.28 15.36
C ASP A 94 8.34 -24.21 13.91
N VAL A 95 7.47 -24.50 12.94
CA VAL A 95 7.69 -24.24 11.51
C VAL A 95 6.88 -23.00 11.15
N PRO A 96 7.48 -21.95 10.56
CA PRO A 96 6.74 -20.77 10.16
C PRO A 96 5.61 -21.09 9.18
N ILE A 97 4.41 -20.61 9.46
CA ILE A 97 3.27 -20.78 8.56
C ILE A 97 3.13 -19.52 7.70
N GLN A 98 3.12 -19.72 6.39
CA GLN A 98 2.84 -18.65 5.45
C GLN A 98 1.34 -18.51 5.19
N TRP A 99 0.86 -17.27 5.15
CA TRP A 99 -0.50 -16.93 4.76
C TRP A 99 -0.49 -16.03 3.53
N CYS A 100 -1.34 -16.35 2.56
CA CYS A 100 -1.67 -15.43 1.49
C CYS A 100 -2.70 -14.41 2.01
N ALA A 101 -2.34 -13.15 2.02
CA ALA A 101 -3.17 -12.07 2.54
C ALA A 101 -3.39 -10.99 1.49
N VAL A 102 -4.49 -10.27 1.59
CA VAL A 102 -4.81 -9.11 0.76
C VAL A 102 -4.54 -7.84 1.56
N VAL A 103 -3.75 -6.93 0.99
CA VAL A 103 -3.51 -5.61 1.57
C VAL A 103 -4.82 -4.84 1.62
N LYS A 104 -5.14 -4.25 2.77
CA LYS A 104 -6.34 -3.41 2.92
C LYS A 104 -6.03 -1.95 3.08
N ALA A 105 -5.02 -1.65 3.87
CA ALA A 105 -4.56 -0.31 4.14
C ALA A 105 -3.16 -0.39 4.73
N PHE A 106 -2.44 0.70 4.66
CA PHE A 106 -1.24 0.90 5.45
C PHE A 106 -1.38 2.22 6.21
N GLU A 107 -0.56 2.40 7.22
CA GLU A 107 -0.56 3.61 8.03
C GLU A 107 0.84 3.91 8.53
N PHE A 108 1.23 5.17 8.47
CA PHE A 108 2.44 5.67 9.06
C PHE A 108 2.12 6.32 10.40
N ARG A 109 2.83 5.94 11.46
CA ARG A 109 2.68 6.50 12.80
C ARG A 109 4.05 6.81 13.39
N THR A 110 4.13 7.88 14.15
CA THR A 110 5.25 8.10 15.06
C THR A 110 4.79 7.70 16.46
N LEU A 111 5.50 6.78 17.09
CA LEU A 111 5.26 6.40 18.48
C LEU A 111 5.70 7.53 19.42
N ASP A 112 5.22 7.51 20.68
CA ASP A 112 5.64 8.48 21.71
C ASP A 112 7.16 8.47 21.94
N SER A 113 7.83 7.36 21.62
CA SER A 113 9.29 7.23 21.65
C SER A 113 10.03 7.94 20.51
N GLY A 114 9.31 8.53 19.55
CA GLY A 114 9.87 9.11 18.33
C GLY A 114 10.17 8.11 17.21
N VAL A 115 10.00 6.80 17.47
CA VAL A 115 10.19 5.76 16.45
C VAL A 115 9.04 5.81 15.44
N GLN A 116 9.37 5.90 14.16
CA GLN A 116 8.39 5.81 13.10
C GLN A 116 8.04 4.34 12.86
N VAL A 117 6.76 4.04 12.68
CA VAL A 117 6.26 2.68 12.48
C VAL A 117 5.31 2.70 11.30
N TRP A 118 5.63 1.87 10.32
CA TRP A 118 4.78 1.60 9.19
C TRP A 118 3.97 0.34 9.49
N THR A 119 2.65 0.44 9.40
CA THR A 119 1.74 -0.65 9.75
C THR A 119 0.96 -1.07 8.51
N LEU A 120 1.15 -2.32 8.09
CA LEU A 120 0.37 -2.92 7.01
C LEU A 120 -0.82 -3.68 7.58
N THR A 121 -2.03 -3.26 7.22
CA THR A 121 -3.24 -4.01 7.55
C THR A 121 -3.58 -4.95 6.40
N VAL A 122 -3.60 -6.25 6.72
CA VAL A 122 -3.88 -7.31 5.76
C VAL A 122 -5.08 -8.14 6.20
N ILE A 123 -5.73 -8.77 5.24
CA ILE A 123 -6.83 -9.71 5.46
C ILE A 123 -6.49 -11.03 4.82
N HIS A 124 -6.58 -12.11 5.57
CA HIS A 124 -6.37 -13.47 5.07
C HIS A 124 -7.47 -14.41 5.56
N THR A 125 -7.56 -15.57 4.94
CA THR A 125 -8.38 -16.67 5.44
C THR A 125 -7.45 -17.65 6.15
N GLY A 126 -7.70 -17.91 7.44
CA GLY A 126 -6.86 -18.78 8.25
C GLY A 126 -7.68 -19.68 9.16
N PHE A 127 -7.05 -20.74 9.64
CA PHE A 127 -7.62 -21.67 10.60
C PHE A 127 -6.94 -21.48 11.97
N ASN A 128 -7.73 -21.19 13.00
CA ASN A 128 -7.21 -20.93 14.35
C ASN A 128 -7.23 -22.17 15.27
N GLY A 129 -7.28 -23.38 14.70
CA GLY A 129 -7.43 -24.62 15.45
C GLY A 129 -8.90 -25.01 15.73
N LEU A 130 -9.84 -24.07 15.63
CA LEU A 130 -11.28 -24.33 15.87
C LEU A 130 -12.15 -24.04 14.65
N ARG A 131 -11.88 -22.94 13.93
CA ARG A 131 -12.71 -22.50 12.80
C ARG A 131 -11.85 -21.91 11.70
N LEU A 132 -12.28 -22.16 10.46
CA LEU A 132 -11.79 -21.43 9.30
C LEU A 132 -12.53 -20.10 9.23
N GLY A 133 -11.81 -19.00 9.05
CA GLY A 133 -12.43 -17.69 9.01
C GLY A 133 -11.54 -16.62 8.40
N LYS A 134 -12.18 -15.49 8.11
CA LYS A 134 -11.50 -14.28 7.66
C LYS A 134 -10.88 -13.58 8.87
N ASN A 135 -9.57 -13.42 8.84
CA ASN A 135 -8.80 -12.76 9.88
C ASN A 135 -8.25 -11.44 9.36
N ARG A 136 -8.08 -10.49 10.28
CA ARG A 136 -7.45 -9.20 10.00
C ARG A 136 -6.21 -9.10 10.86
N ASN A 137 -5.07 -8.93 10.23
CA ASN A 137 -3.79 -8.82 10.90
C ASN A 137 -3.13 -7.47 10.59
N ARG A 138 -2.24 -7.06 11.49
CA ARG A 138 -1.39 -5.90 11.32
C ARG A 138 0.05 -6.37 11.38
N ALA A 139 0.80 -6.15 10.30
CA ALA A 139 2.23 -6.31 10.29
C ALA A 139 2.86 -4.94 10.57
N HIS A 140 3.88 -4.91 11.42
CA HIS A 140 4.54 -3.69 11.83
C HIS A 140 5.98 -3.72 11.33
N VAL A 141 6.38 -2.66 10.63
CA VAL A 141 7.74 -2.42 10.19
C VAL A 141 8.22 -1.14 10.90
N PRO A 142 9.08 -1.25 11.92
CA PRO A 142 9.66 -0.06 12.55
C PRO A 142 10.72 0.57 11.65
N SER A 143 10.83 1.89 11.66
CA SER A 143 11.95 2.60 11.04
C SER A 143 13.20 2.29 11.85
N PHE A 144 14.17 1.64 11.25
CA PHE A 144 15.45 1.39 11.91
C PHE A 144 16.23 2.71 12.01
N LEU A 145 16.15 3.36 13.16
CA LEU A 145 17.22 4.21 13.66
C LEU A 145 18.11 3.30 14.50
N GLU A 146 19.41 3.26 14.22
CA GLU A 146 20.39 2.50 15.00
C GLU A 146 20.31 2.87 16.49
N GLN A 147 19.48 2.19 17.28
CA GLN A 147 19.57 2.16 18.75
C GLN A 147 18.64 1.09 19.36
N HIS A 148 19.31 0.10 19.94
CA HIS A 148 18.90 -0.85 21.00
C HIS A 148 17.51 -1.52 20.94
N TRP A 149 17.58 -2.84 20.84
CA TRP A 149 16.50 -3.81 20.77
C TRP A 149 15.87 -4.05 22.15
N ASP A 150 14.55 -3.88 22.27
CA ASP A 150 13.70 -4.54 23.29
C ASP A 150 12.20 -4.37 22.93
N TYR A 151 11.84 -4.63 21.66
CA TYR A 151 10.43 -4.84 21.29
C TYR A 151 10.20 -6.33 21.07
N PRO A 152 9.14 -6.92 21.66
CA PRO A 152 8.78 -8.30 21.37
C PRO A 152 8.36 -8.39 19.90
N THR A 153 9.27 -8.90 19.06
CA THR A 153 8.96 -9.31 17.69
C THR A 153 8.10 -10.57 17.74
N SER A 154 6.83 -10.43 18.10
CA SER A 154 5.78 -11.30 17.55
C SER A 154 5.53 -10.83 16.12
N GLY A 155 6.55 -10.98 15.27
CA GLY A 155 6.67 -10.24 14.01
C GLY A 155 6.13 -11.05 12.85
N LEU A 156 5.03 -10.59 12.25
CA LEU A 156 4.67 -11.00 10.90
C LEU A 156 5.72 -10.42 9.94
N SER A 157 6.50 -11.27 9.26
CA SER A 157 7.31 -10.83 8.12
C SER A 157 6.40 -10.72 6.89
N VAL A 158 6.67 -9.78 5.99
CA VAL A 158 5.86 -9.56 4.79
C VAL A 158 6.76 -9.65 3.57
N GLU A 159 6.46 -10.57 2.67
CA GLU A 159 7.10 -10.69 1.37
C GLU A 159 6.12 -10.30 0.26
N VAL A 160 6.58 -9.45 -0.67
CA VAL A 160 5.82 -9.10 -1.87
C VAL A 160 6.04 -10.21 -2.90
N LEU A 161 4.96 -10.83 -3.35
CA LEU A 161 4.99 -11.72 -4.52
C LEU A 161 5.19 -10.86 -5.77
N GLN A 162 6.44 -10.65 -6.18
CA GLN A 162 6.74 -10.03 -7.47
C GLN A 162 6.21 -10.94 -8.60
N ARG A 163 5.47 -10.35 -9.54
CA ARG A 163 4.99 -11.02 -10.76
C ARG A 163 5.96 -10.84 -11.90
#